data_AF-A0A8J7AIY0-F1
#
_entry.id   AF-A0A8J7AIY0-F1
#
_cell.length_a   1.000
_cell.length_b   1.000
_cell.length_c   1.000
_cell.angle_alpha   90.00
_cell.angle_beta   90.00
_cell.angle_gamma   90.00
#
_symmetry.space_group_name_H-M   'P 1'
#
loop_
_entity.id
_entity.type
_entity.pdbx_description
1 polymer ?
#
loop_
_entity_poly.entity_id
_entity_poly.type
_entity_poly.pdbx_seq_one_letter_code
_entity_poly.pdbx_strand_id
1 'polypeptide(L)' 'MVILKPKQLSWVMFFLLGIGYFNVMSHLEIDNFWKSLIVLMPMQVAAIIYVTYSRIQNSESRIGK' A
#
# COMPACT_ATOMS: atom_id res chain seq x y z
N MET A 1 -4.33 -28.07 11.00
CA MET A 1 -3.24 -27.76 10.05
C MET A 1 -3.72 -26.59 9.20
N VAL A 2 -3.30 -25.36 9.53
CA VAL A 2 -3.78 -24.16 8.83
C VAL A 2 -3.06 -24.11 7.48
N ILE A 3 -3.72 -24.61 6.44
CA ILE A 3 -3.22 -24.50 5.07
C ILE A 3 -3.48 -23.06 4.63
N LEU A 4 -2.64 -22.14 5.09
CA LEU A 4 -2.67 -20.75 4.61
C LEU A 4 -2.31 -20.78 3.14
N LYS A 5 -3.30 -20.51 2.27
CA LYS A 5 -3.03 -20.32 0.85
C LYS A 5 -1.98 -19.21 0.72
N PRO A 6 -0.96 -19.36 -0.14
CA PRO A 6 0.14 -18.39 -0.26
C PRO A 6 -0.36 -16.96 -0.53
N LYS A 7 -1.53 -16.83 -1.18
CA LYS A 7 -2.24 -15.57 -1.40
C LYS A 7 -2.69 -14.91 -0.09
N GLN A 8 -3.28 -15.67 0.85
CA GLN A 8 -3.67 -15.15 2.17
C GLN A 8 -2.45 -14.86 3.04
N LEU A 9 -1.38 -15.67 2.93
CA LEU A 9 -0.13 -15.41 3.64
C LEU A 9 0.49 -14.06 3.22
N SER A 10 0.49 -13.77 1.92
CA SER A 10 0.97 -12.47 1.40
C SER A 10 0.14 -11.31 1.95
N TRP A 11 -1.19 -11.43 1.99
CA TRP A 11 -2.07 -10.41 2.56
C TRP A 11 -1.81 -10.19 4.06
N VAL A 12 -1.65 -11.26 4.82
CA VAL A 12 -1.32 -11.19 6.26
C VAL A 12 0.05 -10.54 6.47
N MET A 13 1.04 -10.86 5.64
CA MET A 13 2.36 -10.21 5.70
C MET A 13 2.26 -8.71 5.43
N PHE A 14 1.56 -8.29 4.38
CA PHE A 14 1.35 -6.86 4.10
C PHE A 14 0.60 -6.15 5.23
N PHE A 15 -0.39 -6.81 5.83
CA PHE A 15 -1.15 -6.27 6.95
C PHE A 15 -0.27 -6.09 8.20
N LEU A 16 0.55 -7.08 8.54
CA LEU A 16 1.51 -7.01 9.65
C LEU A 16 2.56 -5.92 9.42
N LEU A 17 3.04 -5.76 8.18
CA LEU A 17 3.98 -4.71 7.79
C LEU A 17 3.36 -3.32 7.99
N GLY A 18 2.09 -3.15 7.62
CA GLY A 18 1.31 -1.94 7.89
C GLY A 18 1.21 -1.65 9.38
N ILE A 19 0.80 -2.63 10.19
CA ILE A 19 0.71 -2.45 11.65
C ILE A 19 2.06 -2.08 12.26
N GLY A 20 3.15 -2.73 11.84
CA GLY A 20 4.50 -2.42 12.29
C GLY A 20 4.90 -0.98 11.95
N TYR A 21 4.64 -0.56 10.72
CA TYR A 21 4.85 0.82 10.27
C TYR A 21 4.07 1.84 11.12
N PHE A 22 2.77 1.60 11.33
CA PHE A 22 1.91 2.47 12.15
C PHE A 22 2.36 2.52 13.62
N ASN A 23 2.80 1.39 14.18
CA ASN A 23 3.22 1.30 15.58
C ASN A 23 4.54 2.07 15.81
N VAL A 24 5.53 1.89 14.93
CA VAL A 24 6.77 2.67 14.96
C VAL A 24 6.46 4.14 14.77
N MET A 25 5.64 4.48 13.77
CA MET A 25 5.27 5.87 13.49
C MET A 25 4.54 6.52 14.68
N SER A 26 3.68 5.78 15.38
CA SER A 26 2.94 6.26 16.56
C SER A 26 3.87 6.64 17.72
N HIS A 27 4.99 5.95 17.89
CA HIS A 27 5.96 6.23 18.95
C HIS A 27 7.00 7.29 18.58
N LEU A 28 7.12 7.68 17.31
CA LEU A 28 7.98 8.78 16.93
C LEU A 28 7.43 10.11 17.48
N GLU A 29 8.27 10.80 18.24
CA GLU A 29 8.06 12.15 18.79
C GLU A 29 8.29 13.22 17.71
N ILE A 30 7.66 13.05 16.55
CA ILE A 30 7.63 14.07 15.49
C ILE A 30 6.38 14.93 15.69
N ASP A 31 6.47 16.22 15.34
CA ASP A 31 5.33 17.12 15.21
C ASP A 31 4.14 16.45 14.50
N ASN A 32 2.95 16.63 15.07
CA ASN A 32 1.72 16.00 14.61
C ASN A 32 1.40 16.28 13.12
N PHE A 33 1.83 17.42 12.60
CA PHE A 33 1.68 17.78 11.18
C PHE A 33 2.45 16.83 10.25
N TRP A 34 3.75 16.67 10.51
CA TRP A 34 4.61 15.77 9.74
C TRP A 34 4.24 14.31 9.94
N LYS A 35 3.80 13.96 11.15
CA LYS A 35 3.31 12.62 11.49
C LYS A 35 2.09 12.22 10.67
N SER A 36 1.14 13.13 10.50
CA SER A 36 -0.05 12.94 9.65
C SER A 36 0.31 12.74 8.18
N LEU A 37 1.25 13.55 7.64
CA LEU A 37 1.71 13.42 6.25
C LEU A 37 2.32 12.05 5.97
N ILE A 38 3.20 11.58 6.86
CA ILE A 38 3.90 10.31 6.69
C ILE A 38 2.94 9.12 6.81
N VAL A 39 1.99 9.17 7.74
CA VAL A 39 0.92 8.15 7.87
C VAL A 39 0.12 7.96 6.58
N LEU A 40 -0.07 9.02 5.79
CA LEU A 40 -0.81 8.95 4.53
C LEU A 40 0.03 8.48 3.34
N MET A 41 1.36 8.45 3.44
CA MET A 41 2.24 8.07 2.32
C MET A 41 1.93 6.69 1.72
N PRO A 42 1.71 5.61 2.49
CA PRO A 42 1.40 4.30 1.93
C PRO A 42 0.14 4.32 1.05
N MET A 43 -0.88 5.09 1.45
CA MET A 43 -2.10 5.26 0.68
C MET A 43 -1.85 6.03 -0.63
N GLN A 44 -1.02 7.08 -0.57
CA GLN A 44 -0.64 7.85 -1.77
C GLN A 44 0.13 6.99 -2.78
N VAL A 45 1.07 6.17 -2.32
CA VAL A 45 1.81 5.24 -3.18
C VAL A 45 0.86 4.25 -3.85
N ALA A 46 -0.10 3.68 -3.11
CA ALA A 46 -1.10 2.77 -3.67
C ALA A 46 -1.96 3.45 -4.75
N ALA A 47 -2.36 4.71 -4.53
CA ALA A 47 -3.11 5.48 -5.52
C ALA A 47 -2.31 5.73 -6.81
N ILE A 48 -1.03 6.09 -6.70
CA ILE A 48 -0.14 6.29 -7.86
C ILE A 48 0.02 4.99 -8.64
N ILE A 49 0.27 3.86 -7.96
CA ILE A 49 0.36 2.55 -8.60
C ILE A 49 -0.94 2.24 -9.35
N TYR A 50 -2.08 2.41 -8.69
CA TYR A 50 -3.39 2.13 -9.30
C TYR A 50 -3.65 2.98 -10.56
N VAL A 51 -3.42 4.30 -10.48
CA VAL A 51 -3.60 5.20 -11.64
C VAL A 51 -2.63 4.85 -12.77
N THR A 52 -1.39 4.49 -12.45
CA THR A 52 -0.38 4.10 -13.43
C THR A 52 -0.78 2.82 -14.17
N TYR A 53 -1.19 1.78 -13.43
CA TYR A 53 -1.68 0.53 -14.02
C TYR A 53 -2.94 0.76 -14.87
N SER A 54 -3.89 1.56 -14.38
CA SER A 54 -5.10 1.90 -15.13
C SER A 54 -4.78 2.63 -16.44
N ARG A 55 -3.81 3.56 -16.41
CA ARG A 55 -3.35 4.26 -17.62
C ARG A 55 -2.73 3.30 -18.63
N ILE A 56 -1.88 2.38 -18.18
CA ILE A 56 -1.22 1.40 -19.05
C ILE A 56 -2.26 0.48 -19.70
N GLN A 57 -3.19 -0.07 -18.92
CA GLN A 57 -4.28 -0.91 -19.43
C GLN A 57 -5.15 -0.17 -20.47
N ASN A 58 -5.47 1.10 -20.22
CA ASN A 58 -6.21 1.93 -21.15
C ASN A 58 -5.43 2.19 -22.45
N SER A 59 -4.10 2.32 -22.39
CA SER A 59 -3.27 2.47 -23.60
C SER A 59 -3.18 1.20 -24.45
N GLU A 60 -3.06 0.02 -23.84
CA GLU A 60 -3.03 -1.26 -24.57
C GLU A 60 -4.36 -1.55 -25.27
N SER A 61 -5.49 -1.22 -24.63
CA SER A 61 -6.83 -1.36 -25.22
C SER A 61 -7.08 -0.49 -26.45
N ARG A 62 -6.27 0.57 -26.65
CA ARG A 62 -6.37 1.48 -27.80
C ARG A 62 -5.47 1.09 -28.98
N ILE A 63 -4.44 0.27 -28.75
CA ILE A 63 -3.51 -0.20 -29.80
C ILE A 63 -4.01 -1.49 -30.46
N GLY A 64 -4.87 -2.26 -29.78
CA GLY A 64 -5.49 -3.48 -30.30
C GLY A 64 -6.78 -3.28 -31.12
N LYS A 65 -7.11 -2.06 -31.56
CA LYS A 65 -8.21 -1.74 -32.46
C LYS A 65 -7.67 -1.12 -33.74
#